data_AF-A0A552PJQ5-F1
#
_entry.id   AF-A0A552PJQ5-F1
#
_cell.length_a   1.000
_cell.length_b   1.000
_cell.length_c   1.000
_cell.angle_alpha   90.00
_cell.angle_beta   90.00
_cell.angle_gamma   90.00
#
_symmetry.space_group_name_H-M   'P 1'
#
loop_
_entity.id
_entity.type
_entity.pdbx_description
1 polymer ?
#
loop_
_entity_poly.entity_id
_entity_poly.type
_entity_poly.pdbx_seq_one_letter_code
_entity_poly.pdbx_strand_id
1 'polypeptide(L)'
;MTEGFDKISAILPQISLGILNLGALESSREGMNQWTIIQRVEMGRPSSLQLKFQKNNRSITEVSVGGASVLVCQGQMIIPDGETKSGIKRSL
;
A
#
# COMPACT_ATOMS: atom_id res chain seq x y z
N MET A 1 14.02 -1.62 7.89
CA MET A 1 13.59 -1.68 6.47
C MET A 1 12.09 -2.02 6.36
N THR A 2 11.27 -1.57 7.32
CA THR A 2 9.89 -2.04 7.57
C THR A 2 8.83 -0.95 7.41
N GLU A 3 9.19 0.33 7.58
CA GLU A 3 8.22 1.44 7.51
C GLU A 3 7.62 1.67 6.10
N GLY A 4 8.32 1.24 5.05
CA GLY A 4 7.80 1.28 3.68
C GLY A 4 6.70 0.25 3.41
N PHE A 5 6.75 -0.90 4.08
CA PHE A 5 5.72 -1.94 4.00
C PHE A 5 4.46 -1.55 4.78
N ASP A 6 4.59 -0.86 5.91
CA ASP A 6 3.45 -0.38 6.71
C ASP A 6 2.60 0.64 5.95
N LYS A 7 3.22 1.52 5.15
CA LYS A 7 2.50 2.47 4.30
C LYS A 7 1.79 1.80 3.12
N ILE A 8 2.29 0.67 2.61
CA ILE A 8 1.57 -0.14 1.60
C ILE A 8 0.41 -0.86 2.28
N SER A 9 0.61 -1.39 3.48
CA SER A 9 -0.40 -2.05 4.32
C SER A 9 -1.63 -1.17 4.59
N ALA A 10 -1.46 0.13 4.79
CA ALA A 10 -2.56 1.06 5.00
C ALA A 10 -3.43 1.34 3.75
N ILE A 11 -2.94 1.06 2.55
CA ILE A 11 -3.64 1.31 1.27
C ILE A 11 -4.29 0.01 0.75
N LEU A 12 -3.79 -1.16 1.18
CA LEU A 12 -4.34 -2.48 0.83
C LEU A 12 -5.84 -2.64 1.09
N PRO A 13 -6.46 -2.11 2.17
CA PRO A 13 -7.90 -2.26 2.40
C PRO A 13 -8.74 -1.52 1.34
N GLN A 14 -8.31 -0.31 0.95
CA GLN A 14 -9.03 0.54 0.00
C GLN A 14 -8.87 0.03 -1.44
N ILE A 15 -7.67 -0.49 -1.76
CA ILE A 15 -7.38 -1.12 -3.04
C ILE A 15 -8.17 -2.43 -3.17
N SER A 16 -8.15 -3.30 -2.15
CA SER A 16 -8.87 -4.58 -2.15
C SER A 16 -10.38 -4.40 -2.33
N LEU A 17 -10.99 -3.46 -1.58
CA LEU A 17 -12.42 -3.18 -1.69
C LEU A 17 -12.79 -2.58 -3.06
N GLY A 18 -11.95 -1.70 -3.61
CA GLY A 18 -12.14 -1.13 -4.94
C GLY A 18 -12.09 -2.19 -6.04
N ILE A 19 -11.10 -3.09 -5.99
CA ILE A 19 -10.92 -4.14 -7.01
C ILE A 19 -12.09 -5.13 -7.00
N LEU A 20 -12.51 -5.59 -5.82
CA LEU A 20 -13.64 -6.51 -5.70
C LEU A 20 -14.93 -5.88 -6.25
N ASN A 21 -15.20 -4.62 -5.91
CA ASN A 21 -16.43 -3.96 -6.32
C ASN A 21 -16.43 -3.59 -7.82
N LEU A 22 -15.36 -2.95 -8.30
CA LEU A 22 -15.26 -2.57 -9.70
C LEU A 22 -15.11 -3.81 -10.61
N GLY A 23 -14.41 -4.85 -10.15
CA GLY A 23 -14.25 -6.10 -10.90
C GLY A 23 -15.55 -6.91 -10.97
N ALA A 24 -16.43 -6.78 -9.97
CA ALA A 24 -17.79 -7.31 -10.01
C ALA A 24 -18.72 -6.52 -10.95
N LEU A 25 -18.52 -5.20 -11.08
CA LEU A 25 -19.27 -4.35 -12.01
C LEU A 25 -18.89 -4.55 -13.48
N GLU A 26 -17.69 -5.09 -13.74
CA GLU A 26 -17.27 -5.48 -15.08
C GLU A 26 -18.19 -6.61 -15.60
N SER A 27 -18.77 -6.44 -16.80
CA SER A 27 -19.85 -7.30 -17.30
C SER A 27 -19.36 -8.63 -17.88
N SER A 28 -18.09 -8.69 -18.30
CA SER A 28 -17.48 -9.89 -18.84
C SER A 28 -17.30 -10.93 -17.75
N ARG A 29 -17.64 -12.18 -18.09
CA ARG A 29 -17.46 -13.30 -17.17
C ARG A 29 -16.01 -13.75 -17.09
N GLU A 30 -15.24 -13.44 -18.12
CA GLU A 30 -13.86 -13.82 -18.29
C GLU A 30 -13.05 -12.65 -18.86
N GLY A 31 -11.74 -12.69 -18.61
CA GLY A 31 -10.81 -11.78 -19.25
C GLY A 31 -9.84 -11.13 -18.29
N MET A 32 -8.83 -10.51 -18.89
CA MET A 32 -7.82 -9.74 -18.19
C MET A 32 -8.19 -8.26 -18.30
N ASN A 33 -8.35 -7.61 -17.15
CA ASN A 33 -8.67 -6.20 -17.08
C ASN A 33 -7.48 -5.43 -16.52
N GLN A 34 -7.25 -4.24 -17.04
CA GLN A 34 -6.18 -3.36 -16.60
C GLN A 34 -6.69 -1.94 -16.39
N TRP A 35 -6.43 -1.39 -15.20
CA TRP A 35 -6.79 -0.02 -14.84
C TRP A 35 -5.58 0.77 -14.37
N THR A 36 -5.69 2.08 -14.52
CA THR A 36 -4.78 3.04 -13.88
C THR A 36 -5.57 3.77 -12.81
N ILE A 37 -5.16 3.63 -11.56
CA ILE A 37 -5.77 4.30 -10.41
C ILE A 37 -4.93 5.53 -10.09
N ILE A 38 -5.57 6.70 -9.99
CA ILE A 38 -4.93 7.95 -9.56
C ILE A 38 -5.41 8.24 -8.14
N GLN A 39 -4.49 8.52 -7.22
CA GLN A 39 -4.78 8.78 -5.81
C GLN A 39 -3.99 9.97 -5.25
N ARG A 40 -4.40 10.45 -4.07
CA ARG A 40 -3.79 11.59 -3.35
C ARG A 40 -3.76 12.89 -4.18
N VAL A 41 -4.75 13.05 -5.06
CA VAL A 41 -4.91 14.24 -5.90
C VAL A 41 -5.24 15.46 -5.02
N GLU A 42 -6.22 15.36 -4.12
CA GLU A 42 -6.59 16.50 -3.25
C GLU A 42 -5.47 16.87 -2.26
N MET A 43 -4.57 15.94 -1.94
CA MET A 43 -3.43 16.17 -1.05
C MET A 43 -2.21 16.78 -1.77
N GLY A 44 -2.33 17.14 -3.05
CA GLY A 44 -1.25 17.74 -3.84
C GLY A 44 -0.04 16.80 -4.05
N ARG A 45 -0.23 15.50 -3.84
CA ARG A 45 0.79 14.46 -4.00
C ARG A 45 0.27 13.37 -4.94
N PRO A 46 -0.05 13.70 -6.22
CA PRO A 46 -0.64 12.73 -7.12
C PRO A 46 0.27 11.52 -7.24
N SER A 47 -0.30 10.34 -7.06
CA SER A 47 0.39 9.08 -7.33
C SER A 47 -0.51 8.17 -8.13
N SER A 48 0.10 7.38 -9.01
CA SER A 48 -0.60 6.41 -9.84
C SER A 48 -0.24 4.98 -9.45
N LEU A 49 -1.20 4.07 -9.62
CA LEU A 49 -1.01 2.64 -9.52
C LEU A 49 -1.55 1.98 -10.79
N GLN A 50 -0.82 1.01 -11.31
CA GLN A 50 -1.33 0.13 -12.35
C GLN A 50 -1.94 -1.09 -11.69
N LEU A 51 -3.19 -1.39 -12.01
CA LEU A 51 -3.89 -2.56 -11.52
C LEU A 51 -4.17 -3.50 -12.69
N LYS A 52 -3.85 -4.77 -12.55
CA LYS A 52 -4.30 -5.82 -13.45
C LYS A 52 -5.02 -6.89 -12.64
N PHE A 53 -6.15 -7.38 -13.15
CA PHE A 53 -6.81 -8.53 -12.54
C PHE A 53 -7.35 -9.48 -13.61
N GLN A 54 -7.27 -10.78 -13.28
CA GLN A 54 -7.79 -11.85 -14.12
C GLN A 54 -9.14 -12.30 -13.57
N LYS A 55 -10.12 -12.40 -14.45
CA LYS A 55 -11.45 -12.91 -14.14
C LYS A 55 -11.67 -14.23 -14.86
N ASN A 56 -12.19 -15.21 -14.13
CA ASN A 56 -12.63 -16.50 -14.65
C ASN A 56 -13.98 -16.83 -14.00
N ASN A 57 -15.00 -17.10 -14.81
CA ASN A 57 -16.34 -17.40 -14.33
C ASN A 57 -16.87 -16.42 -13.28
N ARG A 58 -16.72 -15.11 -13.53
CA ARG A 58 -17.10 -14.00 -12.64
C ARG A 58 -16.31 -13.88 -11.34
N SER A 59 -15.39 -14.79 -11.07
CA SER A 59 -14.48 -14.72 -9.93
C SER A 59 -13.17 -14.06 -10.35
N ILE A 60 -12.66 -13.16 -9.51
CA ILE A 60 -11.30 -12.64 -9.68
C ILE A 60 -10.34 -13.70 -9.16
N THR A 61 -9.52 -14.25 -10.05
CA THR A 61 -8.58 -15.33 -9.73
C THR A 61 -7.18 -14.83 -9.43
N GLU A 62 -6.85 -13.64 -9.93
CA GLU A 62 -5.53 -13.04 -9.76
C GLU A 62 -5.64 -11.52 -9.76
N VAL A 63 -4.82 -10.89 -8.92
CA VAL A 63 -4.67 -9.43 -8.85
C VAL A 63 -3.18 -9.13 -8.82
N SER A 64 -2.74 -8.26 -9.72
CA SER A 64 -1.39 -7.71 -9.79
C SER A 64 -1.45 -6.19 -9.62
N VAL A 65 -0.62 -5.66 -8.74
CA VAL A 65 -0.49 -4.21 -8.52
C VAL A 65 0.93 -3.78 -8.90
N GLY A 66 1.01 -2.83 -9.82
CA GLY A 66 2.24 -2.23 -10.30
C GLY A 66 2.29 -0.73 -9.98
N GLY A 67 3.50 -0.19 -10.02
CA GLY A 67 3.76 1.23 -9.80
C GLY A 67 5.24 1.52 -9.90
N ALA A 68 5.57 2.80 -10.09
CA ALA A 68 6.94 3.28 -10.05
C ALA A 68 7.23 3.93 -8.71
N SER A 69 8.48 3.82 -8.26
CA SER A 69 8.98 4.54 -7.10
C SER A 69 10.29 5.24 -7.45
N VAL A 70 10.57 6.34 -6.74
CA VAL A 70 11.80 7.10 -6.90
C VAL A 70 12.51 7.14 -5.56
N LEU A 71 13.77 6.74 -5.54
CA LEU A 71 14.64 6.93 -4.39
C LEU A 71 15.00 8.41 -4.29
N VAL A 72 14.57 9.08 -3.23
CA VAL A 72 14.85 10.51 -3.01
C VAL A 72 16.05 10.71 -2.10
N CYS A 73 16.12 9.94 -1.02
CA CYS A 73 17.24 9.97 -0.10
C CYS A 73 17.42 8.60 0.55
N GLN A 74 18.65 8.35 0.98
CA GLN A 74 19.02 7.19 1.76
C GLN A 74 19.85 7.67 2.94
N GLY A 75 19.59 7.12 4.12
CA GLY A 75 20.31 7.46 5.34
C GLY A 75 20.38 6.29 6.29
N GLN A 76 21.29 6.39 7.26
CA GLN A 76 21.37 5.46 8.38
C GLN A 76 20.92 6.19 9.63
N MET A 77 20.07 5.55 10.42
CA MET A 77 19.67 6.04 11.74
C MET A 77 20.50 5.29 12.78
N ILE A 78 21.37 6.00 13.47
CA ILE A 78 22.11 5.46 14.61
C ILE A 78 21.30 5.83 15.84
N ILE A 79 20.77 4.81 16.52
CA ILE A 79 20.12 5.00 17.82
C ILE A 79 21.21 4.76 18.87
N PRO A 80 21.57 5.78 19.67
CA PRO A 80 22.44 5.55 20.81
C PRO A 80 21.72 4.63 21.79
N ASP A 81 22.43 3.64 22.35
CA ASP A 81 21.92 2.87 23.49
C ASP A 81 21.54 3.88 24.56
N GLY A 82 20.24 3.95 24.86
CA GLY A 82 19.72 5.01 25.69
C GLY A 82 20.50 5.08 27.00
N GLU A 83 20.78 6.30 27.47
CA GLU A 83 20.86 6.48 28.90
C GLU A 83 19.50 6.07 29.46
N THR A 84 19.36 4.79 29.82
CA THR A 84 18.36 4.38 30.78
C THR A 84 18.60 5.30 31.97
N LYS A 85 17.70 6.25 32.19
CA LYS A 85 17.73 7.09 33.39
C LYS A 85 17.58 6.16 34.60
N SER A 86 18.71 5.63 35.06
CA SER A 86 18.86 4.95 36.33
C SER A 86 18.75 6.04 37.39
N GLY A 87 17.52 6.31 37.83
CA GLY A 87 17.30 7.43 38.75
C GLY A 87 15.87 7.80 39.06
N ILE A 88 14.88 6.93 38.88
CA ILE A 88 13.65 7.07 39.69
C ILE A 88 13.89 6.24 40.94
N LYS A 89 14.53 6.85 41.96
CA LYS A 89 14.36 6.38 43.34
C LYS A 89 12.88 6.56 43.66
N ARG A 90 12.12 5.45 43.61
CA ARG A 90 10.85 5.38 44.32
C ARG A 90 11.21 5.47 45.80
N SER A 91 11.03 6.64 46.40
CA SER A 91 10.95 6.77 47.85
C SER A 91 9.74 5.97 48.31
N LEU A 92 9.99 4.98 49.17
CA LEU A 92 8.98 4.30 49.98
C LEU A 92 8.29 5.31 50.91
#